data_AF-A0A392PNF7-F1
#
_entry.id   AF-A0A392PNF7-F1
#
_cell.length_a   1.000
_cell.length_b   1.000
_cell.length_c   1.000
_cell.angle_alpha   90.00
_cell.angle_beta   90.00
_cell.angle_gamma   90.00
#
_symmetry.space_group_name_H-M   'P 1'
#
loop_
_entity.id
_entity.type
_entity.pdbx_description
1 polymer ?
#
loop_
_entity_poly.entity_id
_entity_poly.type
_entity_poly.pdbx_seq_one_letter_code
_entity_poly.pdbx_strand_id
1 'polypeptide(L)'
;VQALLEALPNRITGDILEQLRISKQTLVELGSRAGALRQMLLDLLEDPNEIRRICIMGRNCTLNKGNNSVECSVPLEKQVADEEEEEIEMLLENYLQRLISF
;
A
#
# COMPACT_ATOMS: atom_id res chain seq x y z
N VAL A 1 15.77 10.56 13.32
CA VAL A 1 15.68 10.04 14.71
C VAL A 1 17.02 9.50 15.22
N GLN A 2 17.77 8.72 14.44
CA GLN A 2 19.11 8.22 14.79
C GLN A 2 20.03 9.28 15.42
N ALA A 3 20.23 10.42 14.75
CA ALA A 3 21.05 11.52 15.26
C ALA A 3 20.55 12.14 16.58
N LEU A 4 19.23 12.15 16.81
CA LEU A 4 18.65 12.60 18.08
C LEU A 4 18.95 11.59 19.20
N LEU A 5 18.84 10.30 18.90
CA LEU A 5 19.17 9.22 19.85
C LEU A 5 20.65 9.21 20.23
N GLU A 6 21.55 9.51 19.27
CA GLU A 6 22.99 9.61 19.50
C GLU A 6 23.38 10.85 20.33
N ALA A 7 22.60 11.93 20.25
CA ALA A 7 22.85 13.16 20.99
C ALA A 7 22.35 13.12 22.45
N LEU A 8 21.29 12.35 22.72
CA LEU A 8 20.64 12.28 24.05
C LEU A 8 21.59 11.96 25.22
N PRO A 9 22.53 11.00 25.14
CA PRO A 9 23.44 10.69 26.24
C PRO A 9 24.30 11.87 26.68
N ASN A 10 24.55 12.82 25.77
CA ASN A 10 25.43 13.96 25.99
C ASN A 10 24.68 15.28 26.15
N ARG A 11 23.37 15.34 25.83
CA ARG A 11 22.55 16.55 25.87
C ARG A 11 21.09 16.23 26.20
N ILE A 12 20.79 16.15 27.50
CA ILE A 12 19.42 16.04 28.00
C ILE A 12 18.89 17.46 28.27
N THR A 13 18.56 18.16 27.19
CA THR A 13 17.93 19.49 27.25
C THR A 13 16.46 19.39 26.82
N GLY A 14 15.62 20.30 27.32
CA GLY A 14 14.17 20.24 27.10
C GLY A 14 13.76 20.29 25.62
N ASP A 15 14.52 21.03 24.80
CA ASP A 15 14.33 21.12 23.35
C ASP A 15 14.61 19.79 22.62
N ILE A 16 15.68 19.08 22.99
CA ILE A 16 16.01 17.77 22.41
C ILE A 16 14.97 16.72 22.80
N LEU A 17 14.48 16.76 24.05
CA LEU A 17 13.41 15.86 24.51
C LEU A 17 12.09 16.12 23.78
N GLU A 18 11.75 17.37 23.51
CA GLU A 18 10.53 17.71 22.75
C GLU A 18 10.65 17.30 21.28
N GLN A 19 11.81 17.51 20.64
CA GLN A 19 12.06 17.01 19.28
C GLN A 19 11.99 15.49 19.21
N LEU A 20 12.48 14.79 20.24
CA LEU A 20 12.36 13.34 20.35
C LEU A 20 10.90 12.91 20.50
N ARG A 21 10.11 13.61 21.32
CA ARG A 21 8.68 13.34 21.52
C ARG A 21 7.91 13.46 20.21
N ILE A 22 8.12 14.55 19.46
CA ILE A 22 7.49 14.76 18.15
C ILE A 22 7.94 13.68 17.16
N SER A 23 9.23 13.42 17.07
CA SER A 23 9.77 12.38 16.19
C SER A 23 9.19 11.00 16.48
N LYS A 24 9.05 10.64 17.76
CA LYS A 24 8.40 9.41 18.20
C LYS A 24 6.95 9.36 17.73
N GLN A 25 6.19 10.45 17.92
CA GLN A 25 4.79 10.52 17.51
C GLN A 25 4.63 10.31 16.00
N THR A 26 5.47 10.98 15.19
CA THR A 26 5.46 10.79 13.73
C THR A 26 5.80 9.36 13.31
N LEU A 27 6.74 8.70 13.98
CA LEU A 27 7.04 7.29 13.72
C LEU A 27 5.87 6.35 14.05
N VAL A 28 5.14 6.62 15.13
CA VAL A 28 3.93 5.85 15.48
C VAL A 28 2.84 6.01 14.41
N GLU A 29 2.59 7.23 13.95
CA GLU A 29 1.63 7.50 12.88
C GLU A 29 2.02 6.84 11.56
N LEU A 30 3.32 6.91 11.21
CA LEU A 30 3.84 6.24 10.02
C LEU A 30 3.67 4.73 10.11
N GLY A 31 4.00 4.13 11.26
CA GLY A 31 3.80 2.71 11.51
C GLY A 31 2.32 2.29 11.42
N SER A 32 1.41 3.10 11.95
CA SER A 32 -0.04 2.86 11.82
C SER A 32 -0.49 2.89 10.37
N ARG A 33 -0.03 3.86 9.56
CA ARG A 33 -0.37 3.96 8.14
C ARG A 33 0.23 2.83 7.32
N ALA A 34 1.47 2.43 7.62
CA ALA A 34 2.11 1.27 7.01
C ALA A 34 1.34 -0.02 7.32
N GLY A 35 0.87 -0.17 8.56
CA GLY A 35 -0.01 -1.28 8.96
C GLY A 35 -1.32 -1.31 8.18
N ALA A 36 -1.99 -0.16 8.03
CA ALA A 36 -3.22 -0.06 7.25
C ALA A 36 -2.99 -0.40 5.76
N LEU A 37 -1.89 0.06 5.17
CA LEU A 37 -1.53 -0.27 3.79
C LEU A 37 -1.25 -1.76 3.63
N ARG A 38 -0.53 -2.37 4.58
CA ARG A 38 -0.28 -3.81 4.57
C ARG A 38 -1.58 -4.61 4.60
N GLN A 39 -2.53 -4.22 5.47
CA GLN A 39 -3.83 -4.89 5.55
C GLN A 39 -4.59 -4.77 4.23
N MET A 40 -4.61 -3.57 3.62
CA MET A 40 -5.25 -3.37 2.33
C MET A 40 -4.67 -4.28 1.23
N LEU A 41 -3.34 -4.48 1.20
CA LEU A 41 -2.72 -5.40 0.23
C LEU A 41 -3.08 -6.86 0.48
N LEU A 42 -3.18 -7.27 1.76
CA LEU A 42 -3.65 -8.62 2.11
C LEU A 42 -5.11 -8.81 1.70
N ASP A 43 -5.97 -7.84 1.97
CA ASP A 43 -7.40 -7.88 1.62
C ASP A 43 -7.57 -8.00 0.09
N LEU A 44 -6.73 -7.33 -0.71
CA LEU A 44 -6.72 -7.44 -2.18
C LEU A 44 -6.29 -8.83 -2.66
N LEU A 45 -5.27 -9.43 -2.02
CA LEU A 45 -4.82 -10.79 -2.34
C LEU A 45 -5.82 -11.87 -1.92
N GLU A 46 -6.68 -11.60 -0.93
CA GLU A 46 -7.72 -12.52 -0.48
C GLU A 46 -8.98 -12.53 -1.37
N ASP A 47 -9.26 -11.45 -2.14
CA ASP A 47 -10.40 -11.39 -3.07
C ASP A 47 -9.96 -11.44 -4.55
N PRO A 48 -10.05 -12.61 -5.22
CA PRO A 48 -9.73 -12.71 -6.66
C PRO A 48 -10.64 -11.83 -7.53
N ASN A 49 -11.84 -11.45 -7.04
CA ASN A 49 -12.69 -10.54 -7.79
C ASN A 49 -12.18 -9.10 -7.77
N GLU A 50 -11.46 -8.66 -6.72
CA GLU A 50 -10.79 -7.35 -6.71
C GLU A 50 -9.64 -7.34 -7.71
N ILE A 51 -8.80 -8.38 -7.71
CA ILE A 51 -7.69 -8.51 -8.67
C ILE A 51 -8.23 -8.48 -10.10
N ARG A 52 -9.28 -9.27 -10.38
CA ARG A 52 -9.97 -9.28 -11.67
C ARG A 52 -10.53 -7.91 -12.06
N ARG A 53 -11.06 -7.14 -11.11
CA ARG A 53 -11.51 -5.75 -11.35
C ARG A 53 -10.33 -4.85 -11.74
N ILE A 54 -9.17 -5.01 -11.10
CA ILE A 54 -7.96 -4.24 -11.41
C ILE A 54 -7.47 -4.56 -12.83
N CYS A 55 -7.43 -5.84 -13.23
CA CYS A 55 -7.09 -6.25 -14.61
C CYS A 55 -7.98 -5.56 -15.64
N ILE A 56 -9.29 -5.52 -15.38
CA ILE A 56 -10.26 -4.88 -16.28
C ILE A 56 -10.01 -3.37 -16.37
N MET A 57 -9.79 -2.68 -15.24
CA MET A 57 -9.52 -1.23 -15.23
C MET A 57 -8.25 -0.85 -16.01
N GLY A 58 -7.27 -1.74 -16.13
CA GLY A 58 -6.05 -1.53 -16.94
C GLY A 58 -6.29 -1.46 -18.46
N ARG A 59 -7.42 -1.98 -18.96
CA ARG A 59 -7.68 -2.17 -20.41
C ARG A 59 -8.58 -1.10 -21.05
N ASN A 60 -8.22 0.18 -20.92
CA ASN A 60 -9.02 1.30 -21.46
C ASN A 60 -10.51 1.22 -21.06
N CYS A 61 -10.77 0.77 -19.83
CA CYS A 61 -12.13 0.72 -19.29
C CYS A 61 -12.40 1.98 -18.45
N THR A 62 -13.59 2.55 -18.63
CA THR A 62 -14.04 3.72 -17.88
C THR A 62 -15.03 3.30 -16.80
N LEU A 63 -14.78 3.74 -15.57
CA LEU A 63 -15.67 3.49 -14.44
C LEU A 63 -16.75 4.58 -14.40
N ASN A 64 -18.00 4.21 -14.66
CA ASN A 64 -19.10 5.17 -14.66
C ASN A 64 -19.49 5.53 -13.22
N LYS A 65 -19.21 6.77 -12.81
CA LYS A 65 -19.44 7.28 -11.44
C LYS A 65 -20.91 7.29 -11.01
N GLY A 66 -21.87 7.15 -11.94
CA GLY A 66 -23.30 7.13 -11.62
C GLY A 66 -23.84 5.78 -11.15
N ASN A 67 -23.16 4.69 -11.46
CA ASN A 67 -23.72 3.34 -11.40
C ASN A 67 -22.68 2.24 -11.12
N ASN A 68 -21.41 2.61 -10.88
CA ASN A 68 -20.28 1.69 -10.68
C ASN A 68 -20.13 0.63 -11.80
N SER A 69 -20.75 0.85 -12.95
CA SER A 69 -20.62 -0.03 -14.11
C SER A 69 -19.31 0.29 -14.82
N VAL A 70 -18.57 -0.76 -15.15
CA VAL A 70 -17.32 -0.66 -15.92
C VAL A 70 -17.66 -0.86 -17.39
N GLU A 71 -17.40 0.15 -18.21
CA GLU A 71 -17.54 0.06 -19.67
C GLU A 71 -16.15 -0.13 -20.30
N CYS A 72 -15.99 -1.25 -21.01
CA CYS A 72 -14.75 -1.61 -21.68
C CYS A 72 -14.92 -1.56 -23.19
N SER A 73 -13.92 -0.99 -23.87
CA SER A 73 -13.87 -0.91 -25.34
C SER A 73 -13.34 -2.19 -26.00
N VAL A 74 -12.85 -3.15 -25.19
CA VAL A 74 -12.23 -4.40 -25.64
C VAL A 74 -13.04 -5.60 -25.11
N PRO A 75 -13.29 -6.66 -25.92
CA PRO A 75 -13.96 -7.87 -25.44
C PRO A 75 -13.17 -8.52 -24.29
N LEU A 76 -13.85 -8.94 -23.22
CA LEU A 76 -13.27 -9.74 -22.13
C LEU A 76 -12.91 -11.15 -22.66
N GLU A 77 -11.82 -11.27 -23.42
CA GLU A 77 -11.34 -12.56 -23.90
C GLU A 77 -10.64 -13.31 -22.76
N LYS A 78 -11.27 -14.44 -22.38
CA LYS A 78 -10.99 -15.30 -21.22
C LYS A 78 -9.57 -15.88 -21.09
N GLN A 79 -8.65 -15.63 -22.01
CA GLN A 79 -7.26 -16.12 -21.91
C GLN A 79 -6.25 -15.06 -21.50
N VAL A 80 -6.57 -13.78 -21.64
CA VAL A 80 -5.68 -12.68 -21.20
C VAL A 80 -5.96 -12.30 -19.73
N ALA A 81 -7.06 -12.78 -19.14
CA ALA A 81 -7.39 -12.47 -17.74
C ALA A 81 -6.47 -13.20 -16.75
N ASP A 82 -6.18 -14.49 -16.97
CA ASP A 82 -5.47 -15.31 -15.98
C ASP A 82 -3.99 -14.91 -15.83
N GLU A 83 -3.28 -14.64 -16.93
CA GLU A 83 -1.88 -14.17 -16.90
C GLU A 83 -1.74 -12.77 -16.25
N GLU A 84 -2.67 -11.86 -16.55
CA GLU A 84 -2.67 -10.52 -15.93
C GLU A 84 -3.05 -10.57 -14.44
N GLU A 85 -3.94 -11.47 -14.04
CA GLU A 85 -4.29 -11.69 -12.64
C GLU A 85 -3.06 -12.18 -11.86
N GLU A 86 -2.31 -13.16 -12.40
CA GLU A 86 -1.06 -13.67 -11.80
C GLU A 86 0.03 -12.59 -11.72
N GLU A 87 0.19 -11.75 -12.74
CA GLU A 87 1.13 -10.61 -12.71
C GLU A 87 0.79 -9.60 -11.60
N ILE A 88 -0.49 -9.30 -11.41
CA ILE A 88 -0.94 -8.40 -10.35
C ILE A 88 -0.73 -9.02 -8.97
N GLU A 89 -1.02 -10.31 -8.80
CA GLU A 89 -0.75 -11.04 -7.56
C GLU A 89 0.74 -10.99 -7.20
N MET A 90 1.63 -11.36 -8.13
CA MET A 90 3.08 -11.30 -7.93
C MET A 90 3.56 -9.90 -7.54
N LEU A 91 2.98 -8.86 -8.15
CA LEU A 91 3.31 -7.47 -7.84
C LEU A 91 2.85 -7.09 -6.42
N LEU A 92 1.63 -7.46 -6.03
CA LEU A 92 1.10 -7.21 -4.69
C LEU A 92 1.92 -7.95 -3.62
N GLU A 93 2.29 -9.20 -3.87
CA GLU A 93 3.20 -9.97 -3.01
C GLU A 93 4.57 -9.31 -2.88
N ASN A 94 5.12 -8.76 -3.97
CA ASN A 94 6.38 -8.02 -3.93
C ASN A 94 6.28 -6.78 -3.02
N TYR A 95 5.20 -6.02 -3.14
CA TYR A 95 4.95 -4.87 -2.26
C TYR A 95 4.77 -5.28 -0.81
N LEU A 96 4.04 -6.37 -0.56
CA LEU A 96 3.85 -6.93 0.78
C LEU A 96 5.20 -7.35 1.40
N GLN A 97 6.05 -8.03 0.64
CA GLN A 97 7.38 -8.45 1.08
C GLN A 97 8.27 -7.24 1.44
N ARG A 98 8.21 -6.17 0.65
CA ARG A 98 8.95 -4.93 0.95
C ARG A 98 8.45 -4.22 2.20
N LEU A 99 7.16 -4.28 2.50
CA LEU A 99 6.59 -3.73 3.74
C LEU A 99 6.99 -4.54 4.98
N ILE A 100 7.32 -5.82 4.84
CA ILE A 100 7.81 -6.68 5.94
C ILE A 100 9.29 -6.38 6.27
N SER A 101 10.07 -5.85 5.33
CA SER A 101 11.49 -5.53 5.53
C SER A 101 11.79 -4.20 6.24
N PHE A 102 10.77 -3.48 6.72
CA PHE A 102 10.90 -2.21 7.45
C PHE A 102 10.69 -2.36 8.96
#